data_AF-A0A060Y982-F1
#
_entry.id   AF-A0A060Y982-F1
#
_cell.length_a   1.000
_cell.length_b   1.000
_cell.length_c   1.000
_cell.angle_alpha   90.00
_cell.angle_beta   90.00
_cell.angle_gamma   90.00
#
_symmetry.space_group_name_H-M   'P 1'
#
loop_
_entity.id
_entity.type
_entity.pdbx_description
1 polymer ?
#
loop_
_entity_poly.entity_id
_entity_poly.type
_entity_poly.pdbx_seq_one_letter_code
_entity_poly.pdbx_strand_id
1 'polypeptide(L)'
;MCAYKQFVKHFNSLQLQSMCDVYSVSRLSCHLSLLSLTAIRSEFTMSSNSRRTRSDGHATKQEREQMESMVDQYKAKLQDSQQSLALSTAEFQQLQMEHDTLLERHNKILQETVTKEAELRERLLSLQAESMSLRTELAQTVGQLTSQADAQRSGFREQIRHLQDEHRTTVETLQNQMTRLENQLFTLQSQTAPVQTSRKPVVDRRTVDQGAMGGMGLSDLQSMAREEGEGMETTETESLSLPHTPLPSLEHLLTSPDPKQEPFVWQVEPTKEELSQKLATATRSMEHMNMLLHETEATNAVLMEQVNLLKSEVRRLERNHEREKSVANLEYLKNVLLQFIFLQSGSERQALLPVIHTMLQLSPEEKNKLAAIAMGEEEVGGAKGSGWTSYLHSWSGIR
;
A
#
# COMPACT_ATOMS: atom_id res chain seq x y z
N MET A 1 -5.49 -9.01 21.15
CA MET A 1 -6.19 -8.61 22.40
C MET A 1 -5.30 -8.61 23.65
N CYS A 2 -4.41 -9.59 23.88
CA CYS A 2 -3.54 -9.60 25.07
C CYS A 2 -2.59 -8.39 25.18
N ALA A 3 -1.93 -8.00 24.09
CA ALA A 3 -0.99 -6.87 24.10
C ALA A 3 -1.66 -5.52 24.43
N TYR A 4 -2.88 -5.30 23.95
CA TYR A 4 -3.65 -4.06 24.22
C TYR A 4 -4.09 -3.97 25.69
N LYS A 5 -4.55 -5.08 26.30
CA LYS A 5 -4.85 -5.12 27.74
C LYS A 5 -3.60 -4.91 28.60
N GLN A 6 -2.44 -5.40 28.14
CA GLN A 6 -1.16 -5.19 28.82
C GLN A 6 -0.74 -3.72 28.76
N PHE A 7 -0.87 -3.08 27.60
CA PHE A 7 -0.54 -1.66 27.40
C PHE A 7 -1.44 -0.73 28.21
N VAL A 8 -2.77 -0.96 28.20
CA VAL A 8 -3.72 -0.17 28.99
C VAL A 8 -3.51 -0.35 30.49
N LYS A 9 -3.15 -1.56 30.96
CA LYS A 9 -2.77 -1.76 32.37
C LYS A 9 -1.49 -1.02 32.72
N HIS A 10 -0.48 -1.06 31.86
CA HIS A 10 0.80 -0.40 32.11
C HIS A 10 0.64 1.13 32.12
N PHE A 11 -0.17 1.67 31.21
CA PHE A 11 -0.49 3.09 31.13
C PHE A 11 -1.27 3.59 32.34
N ASN A 12 -2.33 2.88 32.77
CA ASN A 12 -3.07 3.23 33.99
C ASN A 12 -2.20 3.11 35.25
N SER A 13 -1.28 2.14 35.29
CA SER A 13 -0.33 2.00 36.40
C SER A 13 0.66 3.17 36.46
N LEU A 14 1.16 3.62 35.31
CA LEU A 14 2.04 4.80 35.20
C LEU A 14 1.29 6.09 35.57
N GLN A 15 0.01 6.21 35.21
CA GLN A 15 -0.81 7.36 35.54
C GLN A 15 -1.15 7.42 37.04
N LEU A 16 -1.47 6.28 37.67
CA LEU A 16 -1.64 6.21 39.13
C LEU A 16 -0.34 6.52 39.88
N GLN A 17 0.80 6.03 39.39
CA GLN A 17 2.11 6.31 39.99
C GLN A 17 2.42 7.82 39.93
N SER A 18 2.20 8.45 38.79
CA SER A 18 2.38 9.90 38.62
C SER A 18 1.43 10.71 39.52
N MET A 19 0.17 10.30 39.69
CA MET A 19 -0.76 10.95 40.62
C MET A 19 -0.31 10.80 42.08
N CYS A 20 0.15 9.63 42.49
CA CYS A 20 0.69 9.40 43.83
C CYS A 20 1.94 10.26 44.09
N ASP A 21 2.82 10.39 43.10
CA ASP A 21 4.04 11.19 43.22
C ASP A 21 3.71 12.68 43.35
N VAL A 22 2.76 13.21 42.56
CA VAL A 22 2.28 14.61 42.66
C VAL A 22 1.58 14.88 44.00
N TYR A 23 0.76 13.95 44.49
CA TYR A 23 0.15 14.05 45.82
C TYR A 23 1.20 13.99 46.94
N SER A 24 2.25 13.17 46.78
CA SER A 24 3.35 13.09 47.74
C SER A 24 4.13 14.39 47.81
N VAL A 25 4.46 14.99 46.65
CA VAL A 25 5.18 16.26 46.54
C VAL A 25 4.36 17.41 47.11
N SER A 26 3.06 17.46 46.81
CA SER A 26 2.15 18.46 47.39
C SER A 26 2.03 18.32 48.91
N ARG A 27 1.98 17.08 49.44
CA ARG A 27 1.94 16.82 50.88
C ARG A 27 3.25 17.17 51.58
N LEU A 28 4.39 16.88 50.96
CA LEU A 28 5.72 17.28 51.44
C LEU A 28 5.88 18.80 51.44
N SER A 29 5.40 19.50 50.40
CA SER A 29 5.42 20.97 50.32
C SER A 29 4.57 21.61 51.41
N CYS A 30 3.35 21.11 51.65
CA CYS A 30 2.52 21.54 52.78
C CYS A 30 3.17 21.28 54.14
N HIS A 31 3.83 20.13 54.32
CA HIS A 31 4.49 19.78 55.58
C HIS A 31 5.73 20.66 55.84
N LEU A 32 6.52 20.97 54.79
CA LEU A 32 7.63 21.91 54.85
C LEU A 32 7.16 23.34 55.18
N SER A 33 6.04 23.76 54.59
CA SER A 33 5.41 25.05 54.87
C SER A 33 4.94 25.14 56.33
N LEU A 34 4.30 24.09 56.85
CA LEU A 34 3.88 24.00 58.27
C LEU A 34 5.08 24.03 59.22
N LEU A 35 6.16 23.32 58.90
CA LEU A 35 7.41 23.32 59.68
C LEU A 35 8.08 24.69 59.70
N SER A 36 8.10 25.40 58.57
CA SER A 36 8.64 26.76 58.50
C SER A 36 7.83 27.76 59.32
N LEU A 37 6.49 27.67 59.30
CA LEU A 37 5.60 28.49 60.13
C LEU A 37 5.72 28.19 61.62
N THR A 38 5.98 26.93 62.00
CA THR A 38 6.24 26.57 63.41
C THR A 38 7.61 27.06 63.88
N ALA A 39 8.63 26.99 63.02
CA ALA A 39 9.97 27.54 63.31
C ALA A 39 9.92 29.06 63.52
N ILE A 40 9.28 29.81 62.62
CA ILE A 40 9.12 31.28 62.74
C ILE A 40 8.34 31.64 64.02
N ARG A 41 7.29 30.88 64.35
CA ARG A 41 6.53 31.08 65.59
C ARG A 41 7.36 30.81 66.84
N SER A 42 8.26 29.82 66.81
CA SER A 42 9.15 29.51 67.93
C SER A 42 10.26 30.55 68.13
N GLU A 43 10.78 31.16 67.06
CA GLU A 43 11.75 32.25 67.15
C GLU A 43 11.12 33.54 67.70
N PHE A 44 9.86 33.82 67.32
CA PHE A 44 9.13 34.99 67.81
C PHE A 44 8.79 34.89 69.32
N THR A 45 8.46 33.70 69.82
CA THR A 45 8.18 33.49 71.25
C THR A 45 9.45 33.52 72.10
N MET A 46 10.59 33.05 71.59
CA MET A 46 11.90 33.14 72.26
C MET A 46 12.42 34.59 72.35
N SER A 47 12.24 35.40 71.30
CA SER A 47 12.67 36.80 71.30
C SER A 47 11.86 37.69 72.28
N SER A 48 10.59 37.35 72.51
CA SER A 48 9.73 38.10 73.44
C SER A 48 10.05 37.88 74.92
N ASN A 49 10.68 36.75 75.29
CA ASN A 49 10.99 36.41 76.68
C ASN A 49 12.32 36.98 77.20
N SER A 50 13.18 37.56 76.34
CA SER A 50 14.55 37.95 76.71
C SER A 50 14.72 39.44 77.09
N ARG A 51 13.69 40.29 76.96
CA ARG A 51 13.80 41.74 77.24
C ARG A 51 13.34 42.14 78.64
N ARG A 52 14.14 41.84 79.66
CA ARG A 52 14.04 42.47 81.00
C ARG A 52 15.39 42.54 81.69
N THR A 53 16.14 43.65 81.51
CA THR A 53 16.97 44.34 82.53
C THR A 53 17.70 45.56 81.92
N ARG A 54 17.90 46.62 82.72
CA ARG A 54 18.42 47.98 82.37
C ARG A 54 19.92 48.12 82.71
N SER A 55 20.71 48.84 81.89
CA SER A 55 21.62 49.97 82.26
C SER A 55 22.37 50.55 81.04
N ASP A 56 22.78 51.84 81.13
CA ASP A 56 23.78 52.61 80.33
C ASP A 56 23.36 53.40 79.07
N GLY A 57 22.80 54.59 79.29
CA GLY A 57 22.08 55.48 78.34
C GLY A 57 22.76 55.96 77.03
N HIS A 58 24.05 55.73 76.79
CA HIS A 58 24.70 56.13 75.52
C HIS A 58 25.13 54.92 74.67
N ALA A 59 25.71 53.88 75.28
CA ALA A 59 25.91 52.58 74.64
C ALA A 59 24.56 51.95 74.27
N THR A 60 23.56 52.06 75.16
CA THR A 60 22.19 51.59 74.88
C THR A 60 21.49 52.35 73.77
N LYS A 61 21.87 53.60 73.46
CA LYS A 61 21.29 54.35 72.34
C LYS A 61 21.81 53.79 71.00
N GLN A 62 23.12 53.60 70.89
CA GLN A 62 23.73 53.01 69.70
C GLN A 62 23.30 51.55 69.51
N GLU A 63 23.24 50.76 70.58
CA GLU A 63 22.72 49.39 70.54
C GLU A 63 21.24 49.36 70.17
N ARG A 64 20.43 50.31 70.65
CA ARG A 64 19.02 50.44 70.27
C ARG A 64 18.86 50.76 68.78
N GLU A 65 19.65 51.70 68.26
CA GLU A 65 19.65 52.05 66.83
C GLU A 65 20.11 50.86 65.96
N GLN A 66 21.11 50.09 66.41
CA GLN A 66 21.53 48.85 65.74
C GLN A 66 20.44 47.78 65.76
N MET A 67 19.78 47.56 66.90
CA MET A 67 18.66 46.63 67.03
C MET A 67 17.47 47.07 66.15
N GLU A 68 17.20 48.36 66.04
CA GLU A 68 16.15 48.92 65.18
C GLU A 68 16.47 48.69 63.70
N SER A 69 17.72 48.93 63.28
CA SER A 69 18.19 48.62 61.92
C SER A 69 18.10 47.12 61.58
N MET A 70 18.46 46.24 62.52
CA MET A 70 18.30 44.79 62.34
C MET A 70 16.82 44.39 62.22
N VAL A 71 15.95 44.97 63.05
CA VAL A 71 14.50 44.72 62.99
C VAL A 71 13.94 45.15 61.64
N ASP A 72 14.33 46.31 61.12
CA ASP A 72 13.86 46.78 59.81
C ASP A 72 14.43 45.94 58.66
N GLN A 73 15.67 45.46 58.77
CA GLN A 73 16.23 44.50 57.83
C GLN A 73 15.46 43.17 57.84
N TYR A 74 15.09 42.65 59.02
CA TYR A 74 14.29 41.43 59.12
C TYR A 74 12.86 41.62 58.60
N LYS A 75 12.25 42.78 58.81
CA LYS A 75 10.94 43.11 58.22
C LYS A 75 11.01 43.13 56.69
N ALA A 76 12.03 43.77 56.12
CA ALA A 76 12.23 43.80 54.68
C ALA A 76 12.42 42.39 54.11
N LYS A 77 13.29 41.57 54.72
CA LYS A 77 13.48 40.16 54.32
C LYS A 77 12.21 39.31 54.44
N LEU A 78 11.41 39.54 55.48
CA LEU A 78 10.13 38.84 55.66
C LEU A 78 9.14 39.24 54.56
N GLN A 79 9.07 40.53 54.23
CA GLN A 79 8.22 41.04 53.15
C GLN A 79 8.65 40.49 51.78
N ASP A 80 9.94 40.46 51.49
CA ASP A 80 10.49 39.89 50.25
C ASP A 80 10.17 38.39 50.15
N SER A 81 10.32 37.65 51.26
CA SER A 81 10.00 36.23 51.33
C SER A 81 8.50 35.98 51.13
N GLN A 82 7.65 36.81 51.72
CA GLN A 82 6.20 36.75 51.52
C GLN A 82 5.80 37.03 50.07
N GLN A 83 6.42 38.03 49.43
CA GLN A 83 6.18 38.35 48.04
C GLN A 83 6.67 37.21 47.12
N SER A 84 7.85 36.65 47.37
CA SER A 84 8.38 35.50 46.63
C SER A 84 7.49 34.26 46.78
N LEU A 85 6.95 34.00 47.97
CA LEU A 85 6.01 32.91 48.20
C LEU A 85 4.69 33.13 47.45
N ALA A 86 4.17 34.36 47.44
CA ALA A 86 2.96 34.71 46.70
C ALA A 86 3.12 34.51 45.19
N LEU A 87 4.25 34.93 44.62
CA LEU A 87 4.57 34.72 43.20
C LEU A 87 4.68 33.22 42.88
N SER A 88 5.44 32.46 43.67
CA SER A 88 5.59 31.02 43.47
C SER A 88 4.25 30.26 43.61
N THR A 89 3.36 30.72 44.50
CA THR A 89 2.01 30.15 44.64
C THR A 89 1.15 30.42 43.40
N ALA A 90 1.22 31.64 42.84
CA ALA A 90 0.50 31.98 41.62
C ALA A 90 1.02 31.19 40.41
N GLU A 91 2.35 31.02 40.29
CA GLU A 91 2.98 30.17 39.26
C GLU A 91 2.53 28.71 39.38
N PHE A 92 2.50 28.17 40.60
CA PHE A 92 2.00 26.81 40.84
C PHE A 92 0.54 26.65 40.43
N GLN A 93 -0.32 27.61 40.76
CA GLN A 93 -1.74 27.60 40.35
C GLN A 93 -1.87 27.67 38.83
N GLN A 94 -1.07 28.47 38.15
CA GLN A 94 -1.04 28.53 36.69
C GLN A 94 -0.63 27.18 36.09
N LEU A 95 0.47 26.60 36.55
CA LEU A 95 0.95 25.30 36.09
C LEU A 95 -0.09 24.19 36.35
N GLN A 96 -0.83 24.27 37.45
CA GLN A 96 -1.90 23.34 37.76
C GLN A 96 -3.06 23.47 36.74
N MET A 97 -3.48 24.68 36.40
CA MET A 97 -4.49 24.90 35.36
C MET A 97 -4.01 24.40 33.98
N GLU A 98 -2.74 24.66 33.62
CA GLU A 98 -2.15 24.16 32.38
C GLU A 98 -2.11 22.63 32.34
N HIS A 99 -1.79 21.99 33.47
CA HIS A 99 -1.84 20.54 33.60
C HIS A 99 -3.25 19.98 33.38
N ASP A 100 -4.26 20.56 34.04
CA ASP A 100 -5.64 20.11 33.94
C ASP A 100 -6.18 20.26 32.50
N THR A 101 -5.89 21.40 31.85
CA THR A 101 -6.29 21.61 30.44
C THR A 101 -5.57 20.66 29.49
N LEU A 102 -4.30 20.33 29.75
CA LEU A 102 -3.55 19.36 28.94
C LEU A 102 -4.11 17.94 29.12
N LEU A 103 -4.46 17.56 30.34
CA LEU A 103 -5.12 16.28 30.63
C LEU A 103 -6.46 16.15 29.92
N GLU A 104 -7.29 17.21 29.93
CA GLU A 104 -8.56 17.22 29.22
C GLU A 104 -8.38 17.05 27.71
N ARG A 105 -7.42 17.79 27.12
CA ARG A 105 -7.06 17.65 25.69
C ARG A 105 -6.57 16.24 25.37
N HIS A 106 -5.71 15.67 26.21
CA HIS A 106 -5.19 14.32 26.02
C HIS A 106 -6.32 13.28 26.05
N ASN A 107 -7.21 13.35 27.05
CA ASN A 107 -8.37 12.47 27.16
C ASN A 107 -9.30 12.59 25.94
N LYS A 108 -9.55 13.80 25.45
CA LYS A 108 -10.35 14.03 24.26
C LYS A 108 -9.74 13.39 23.01
N ILE A 109 -8.44 13.62 22.77
CA ILE A 109 -7.72 13.01 21.64
C ILE A 109 -7.72 11.48 21.74
N LEU A 110 -7.54 10.94 22.95
CA LEU A 110 -7.59 9.51 23.20
C LEU A 110 -8.97 8.94 22.83
N GLN A 111 -10.06 9.59 23.28
CA GLN A 111 -11.41 9.18 22.96
C GLN A 111 -11.69 9.22 21.46
N GLU A 112 -11.33 10.32 20.78
CA GLU A 112 -11.47 10.44 19.32
C GLU A 112 -10.65 9.38 18.56
N THR A 113 -9.47 9.03 19.07
CA THR A 113 -8.64 7.99 18.46
C THR A 113 -9.28 6.61 18.62
N VAL A 114 -9.81 6.30 19.80
CA VAL A 114 -10.51 5.03 20.06
C VAL A 114 -11.78 4.91 19.23
N THR A 115 -12.57 5.98 19.08
CA THR A 115 -13.79 5.94 18.25
C THR A 115 -13.44 5.73 16.78
N LYS A 116 -12.46 6.47 16.24
CA LYS A 116 -11.98 6.29 14.86
C LYS A 116 -11.43 4.88 14.63
N GLU A 117 -10.69 4.33 15.58
CA GLU A 117 -10.17 2.97 15.49
C GLU A 117 -11.30 1.93 15.47
N ALA A 118 -12.37 2.13 16.24
CA ALA A 118 -13.56 1.28 16.22
C ALA A 118 -14.30 1.36 14.87
N GLU A 119 -14.51 2.56 14.34
CA GLU A 119 -15.15 2.78 13.04
C GLU A 119 -14.35 2.13 11.89
N LEU A 120 -13.02 2.28 11.89
CA LEU A 120 -12.17 1.67 10.87
C LEU A 120 -12.18 0.14 10.96
N ARG A 121 -12.22 -0.43 12.16
CA ARG A 121 -12.36 -1.88 12.35
C ARG A 121 -13.70 -2.40 11.82
N GLU A 122 -14.79 -1.69 12.09
CA GLU A 122 -16.11 -2.06 11.58
C GLU A 122 -16.14 -2.04 10.05
N ARG A 123 -15.62 -0.98 9.43
CA ARG A 123 -15.50 -0.88 7.96
C ARG A 123 -14.65 -1.99 7.35
N LEU A 124 -13.56 -2.37 8.02
CA LEU A 124 -12.72 -3.47 7.54
C LEU A 124 -13.49 -4.80 7.59
N LEU A 125 -14.23 -5.06 8.66
CA LEU A 125 -15.05 -6.27 8.79
C LEU A 125 -16.19 -6.30 7.76
N SER A 126 -16.84 -5.16 7.48
CA SER A 126 -17.89 -5.08 6.47
C SER A 126 -17.36 -5.35 5.07
N LEU A 127 -16.24 -4.71 4.69
CA LEU A 127 -15.58 -4.94 3.40
C LEU A 127 -15.07 -6.37 3.26
N GLN A 128 -14.57 -6.97 4.34
CA GLN A 128 -14.17 -8.38 4.34
C GLN A 128 -15.37 -9.30 4.11
N ALA A 129 -16.51 -9.03 4.75
CA ALA A 129 -17.74 -9.80 4.55
C ALA A 129 -18.26 -9.68 3.10
N GLU A 130 -18.27 -8.48 2.54
CA GLU A 130 -18.64 -8.22 1.15
C GLU A 130 -17.69 -8.92 0.17
N SER A 131 -16.37 -8.83 0.39
CA SER A 131 -15.39 -9.54 -0.44
C SER A 131 -15.58 -11.05 -0.40
N MET A 132 -15.91 -11.61 0.77
CA MET A 132 -16.25 -13.04 0.88
C MET A 132 -17.53 -13.38 0.12
N SER A 133 -18.59 -12.56 0.22
CA SER A 133 -19.84 -12.77 -0.54
C SER A 133 -19.56 -12.76 -2.05
N LEU A 134 -18.89 -11.72 -2.56
CA LEU A 134 -18.57 -11.59 -3.98
C LEU A 134 -17.69 -12.75 -4.48
N ARG A 135 -16.71 -13.20 -3.67
CA ARG A 135 -15.91 -14.40 -4.00
C ARG A 135 -16.76 -15.65 -4.09
N THR A 136 -17.73 -15.83 -3.19
CA THR A 136 -18.64 -16.98 -3.25
C THR A 136 -19.58 -16.91 -4.43
N GLU A 137 -20.12 -15.74 -4.76
CA GLU A 137 -20.96 -15.52 -5.94
C GLU A 137 -20.19 -15.77 -7.24
N LEU A 138 -18.95 -15.27 -7.33
CA LEU A 138 -18.07 -15.54 -8.47
C LEU A 138 -17.78 -17.05 -8.59
N ALA A 139 -17.46 -17.73 -7.49
CA ALA A 139 -17.23 -19.17 -7.51
C ALA A 139 -18.48 -19.95 -7.96
N GLN A 140 -19.67 -19.51 -7.54
CA GLN A 140 -20.94 -20.11 -7.95
C GLN A 140 -21.23 -19.89 -9.44
N THR A 141 -21.08 -18.66 -9.94
CA THR A 141 -21.32 -18.34 -11.37
C THR A 141 -20.32 -19.06 -12.28
N VAL A 142 -19.04 -19.10 -11.90
CA VAL A 142 -18.02 -19.89 -12.61
C VAL A 142 -18.39 -21.38 -12.59
N GLY A 143 -18.80 -21.92 -11.45
CA GLY A 143 -19.25 -23.32 -11.36
C GLY A 143 -20.44 -23.62 -12.27
N GLN A 144 -21.44 -22.74 -12.30
CA GLN A 144 -22.62 -22.85 -13.17
C GLN A 144 -22.22 -22.81 -14.65
N LEU A 145 -21.46 -21.79 -15.08
CA LEU A 145 -21.00 -21.66 -16.47
C LEU A 145 -20.14 -22.84 -16.91
N THR A 146 -19.26 -23.34 -16.03
CA THR A 146 -18.43 -24.51 -16.31
C THR A 146 -19.30 -25.76 -16.52
N SER A 147 -20.26 -26.00 -15.62
CA SER A 147 -21.18 -27.13 -15.77
C SER A 147 -22.04 -27.05 -17.03
N GLN A 148 -22.46 -25.84 -17.42
CA GLN A 148 -23.22 -25.60 -18.64
C GLN A 148 -22.37 -25.86 -19.89
N ALA A 149 -21.12 -25.37 -19.90
CA ALA A 149 -20.18 -25.61 -20.98
C ALA A 149 -19.88 -27.10 -21.14
N ASP A 150 -19.68 -27.84 -20.04
CA ASP A 150 -19.45 -29.28 -20.09
C ASP A 150 -20.69 -30.07 -20.54
N ALA A 151 -21.90 -29.65 -20.13
CA ALA A 151 -23.15 -30.23 -20.63
C ALA A 151 -23.32 -30.00 -22.14
N GLN A 152 -23.01 -28.81 -22.65
CA GLN A 152 -23.05 -28.53 -24.09
C GLN A 152 -21.98 -29.32 -24.86
N ARG A 153 -20.74 -29.36 -24.35
CA ARG A 153 -19.64 -30.12 -24.95
C ARG A 153 -19.94 -31.61 -25.01
N SER A 154 -20.48 -32.18 -23.93
CA SER A 154 -20.89 -33.59 -23.91
C SER A 154 -22.06 -33.85 -24.86
N GLY A 155 -23.05 -32.95 -24.93
CA GLY A 155 -24.15 -33.04 -25.90
C GLY A 155 -23.67 -33.04 -27.35
N PHE A 156 -22.79 -32.12 -27.73
CA PHE A 156 -22.21 -32.11 -29.09
C PHE A 156 -21.33 -33.33 -29.37
N ARG A 157 -20.55 -33.82 -28.39
CA ARG A 157 -19.79 -35.06 -28.54
C ARG A 157 -20.69 -36.25 -28.83
N GLU A 158 -21.83 -36.35 -28.14
CA GLU A 158 -22.79 -37.43 -28.34
C GLU A 158 -23.49 -37.33 -29.70
N GLN A 159 -23.86 -36.12 -30.14
CA GLN A 159 -24.39 -35.89 -31.49
C GLN A 159 -23.41 -36.33 -32.59
N ILE A 160 -22.12 -36.01 -32.42
CA ILE A 160 -21.08 -36.43 -33.36
C ILE A 160 -20.97 -37.96 -33.38
N ARG A 161 -20.96 -38.63 -32.22
CA ARG A 161 -20.94 -40.11 -32.17
C ARG A 161 -22.16 -40.71 -32.86
N HIS A 162 -23.35 -40.21 -32.56
CA HIS A 162 -24.58 -40.69 -33.18
C HIS A 162 -24.54 -40.54 -34.70
N LEU A 163 -24.10 -39.38 -35.22
CA LEU A 163 -23.93 -39.19 -36.66
C LEU A 163 -22.87 -40.11 -37.27
N GLN A 164 -21.77 -40.38 -36.56
CA GLN A 164 -20.75 -41.32 -36.99
C GLN A 164 -21.29 -42.75 -37.05
N ASP A 165 -22.07 -43.17 -36.06
CA ASP A 165 -22.69 -44.49 -36.01
C ASP A 165 -23.74 -44.65 -37.11
N GLU A 166 -24.61 -43.66 -37.34
CA GLU A 166 -25.56 -43.64 -38.45
C GLU A 166 -24.85 -43.67 -39.83
N HIS A 167 -23.77 -42.91 -39.98
CA HIS A 167 -22.96 -42.98 -41.20
C HIS A 167 -22.34 -44.38 -41.37
N ARG A 168 -21.84 -44.98 -40.29
CA ARG A 168 -21.28 -46.33 -40.31
C ARG A 168 -22.34 -47.36 -40.70
N THR A 169 -23.52 -47.35 -40.11
CA THR A 169 -24.61 -48.29 -40.43
C THR A 169 -25.10 -48.13 -41.86
N THR A 170 -25.25 -46.88 -42.34
CA THR A 170 -25.63 -46.63 -43.75
C THR A 170 -24.57 -47.14 -44.73
N VAL A 171 -23.28 -46.94 -44.45
CA VAL A 171 -22.19 -47.52 -45.26
C VAL A 171 -22.22 -49.04 -45.23
N GLU A 172 -22.36 -49.67 -44.06
CA GLU A 172 -22.44 -51.13 -43.92
C GLU A 172 -23.65 -51.71 -44.70
N THR A 173 -24.82 -51.04 -44.67
CA THR A 173 -26.00 -51.48 -45.43
C THR A 173 -25.80 -51.36 -46.95
N LEU A 174 -25.22 -50.26 -47.44
CA LEU A 174 -24.91 -50.08 -48.86
C LEU A 174 -23.87 -51.11 -49.35
N GLN A 175 -22.82 -51.37 -48.56
CA GLN A 175 -21.83 -52.42 -48.86
C GLN A 175 -22.48 -53.80 -48.98
N ASN A 176 -23.39 -54.14 -48.06
CA ASN A 176 -24.16 -55.39 -48.11
C ASN A 176 -25.07 -55.49 -49.35
N GLN A 177 -25.65 -54.36 -49.81
CA GLN A 177 -26.44 -54.34 -51.04
C GLN A 177 -25.55 -54.52 -52.28
N MET A 178 -24.40 -53.85 -52.35
CA MET A 178 -23.45 -54.04 -53.44
C MET A 178 -22.99 -55.49 -53.54
N THR A 179 -22.58 -56.12 -52.43
CA THR A 179 -22.17 -57.54 -52.43
C THR A 179 -23.28 -58.47 -52.87
N ARG A 180 -24.54 -58.20 -52.50
CA ARG A 180 -25.70 -58.97 -53.00
C ARG A 180 -25.87 -58.83 -54.52
N LEU A 181 -25.78 -57.63 -55.06
CA LEU A 181 -25.89 -57.37 -56.50
C LEU A 181 -24.70 -57.95 -57.27
N GLU A 182 -23.48 -57.84 -56.74
CA GLU A 182 -22.28 -58.46 -57.30
C GLU A 182 -22.43 -59.99 -57.39
N ASN A 183 -22.94 -60.63 -56.33
CA ASN A 183 -23.23 -62.07 -56.33
C ASN A 183 -24.31 -62.46 -57.34
N GLN A 184 -25.33 -61.63 -57.52
CA GLN A 184 -26.38 -61.83 -58.54
C GLN A 184 -25.83 -61.68 -59.97
N LEU A 185 -25.00 -60.66 -60.21
CA LEU A 185 -24.32 -60.47 -61.49
C LEU A 185 -23.38 -61.65 -61.79
N PHE A 186 -22.62 -62.11 -60.81
CA PHE A 186 -21.73 -63.25 -60.94
C PHE A 186 -22.50 -64.54 -61.32
N THR A 187 -23.65 -64.79 -60.69
CA THR A 187 -24.50 -65.95 -61.00
C THR A 187 -25.20 -65.86 -62.36
N LEU A 188 -25.56 -64.66 -62.82
CA LEU A 188 -26.08 -64.44 -64.18
C LEU A 188 -24.98 -64.60 -65.25
N GLN A 189 -23.79 -64.10 -64.98
CA GLN A 189 -22.62 -64.25 -65.85
C GLN A 189 -22.17 -65.72 -65.94
N SER A 190 -22.23 -66.48 -64.84
CA SER A 190 -21.93 -67.92 -64.86
C SER A 190 -22.97 -68.75 -65.62
N GLN A 191 -24.20 -68.25 -65.76
CA GLN A 191 -25.26 -68.89 -66.54
C GLN A 191 -25.22 -68.52 -68.04
N THR A 192 -24.38 -67.56 -68.46
CA THR A 192 -24.40 -66.99 -69.82
C THR A 192 -23.07 -67.05 -70.60
N ALA A 193 -22.19 -68.04 -70.37
CA ALA A 193 -20.99 -68.20 -71.23
C ALA A 193 -20.61 -69.66 -71.57
N PRO A 194 -20.30 -69.98 -72.85
CA PRO A 194 -19.33 -71.01 -73.19
C PRO A 194 -17.90 -70.43 -73.25
N VAL A 195 -16.94 -71.30 -72.96
CA VAL A 195 -15.49 -71.07 -72.80
C VAL A 195 -14.77 -70.82 -74.14
N GLN A 196 -13.67 -70.03 -74.12
CA GLN A 196 -12.32 -70.19 -74.76
C GLN A 196 -11.64 -68.81 -74.95
N THR A 197 -10.33 -68.52 -74.84
CA THR A 197 -9.08 -69.29 -74.70
C THR A 197 -7.91 -68.36 -74.28
N SER A 198 -7.03 -68.87 -73.41
CA SER A 198 -5.55 -68.76 -73.33
C SER A 198 -4.77 -67.56 -73.92
N ARG A 199 -3.94 -66.89 -73.08
CA ARG A 199 -2.47 -66.75 -73.26
C ARG A 199 -1.76 -66.23 -71.99
N LYS A 200 -0.72 -66.96 -71.56
CA LYS A 200 0.42 -66.59 -70.66
C LYS A 200 1.71 -66.65 -71.52
N PRO A 201 2.91 -66.14 -71.16
CA PRO A 201 3.59 -66.16 -69.83
C PRO A 201 4.36 -64.87 -69.45
N VAL A 202 4.95 -64.68 -68.25
CA VAL A 202 6.35 -65.00 -67.80
C VAL A 202 6.51 -64.36 -66.39
N VAL A 203 6.69 -65.05 -65.25
CA VAL A 203 7.92 -65.48 -64.49
C VAL A 203 8.97 -64.35 -64.33
N ASP A 204 9.37 -63.86 -63.14
CA ASP A 204 10.17 -64.57 -62.13
C ASP A 204 10.25 -63.84 -60.75
N ARG A 205 10.44 -64.66 -59.69
CA ARG A 205 11.10 -64.49 -58.36
C ARG A 205 10.76 -63.32 -57.39
N ARG A 206 10.17 -63.57 -56.20
CA ARG A 206 10.72 -64.10 -54.89
C ARG A 206 11.60 -63.04 -54.16
N THR A 207 11.62 -62.79 -52.84
CA THR A 207 11.15 -63.40 -51.56
C THR A 207 11.58 -62.46 -50.40
N VAL A 208 10.85 -62.44 -49.25
CA VAL A 208 11.32 -62.49 -47.81
C VAL A 208 12.42 -61.48 -47.39
N ASP A 209 12.44 -60.73 -46.28
CA ASP A 209 11.75 -60.66 -44.98
C ASP A 209 12.46 -59.57 -44.13
N GLN A 210 11.80 -59.11 -43.06
CA GLN A 210 12.32 -58.46 -41.84
C GLN A 210 13.27 -57.26 -41.89
N GLY A 211 12.85 -56.17 -41.23
CA GLY A 211 13.77 -55.24 -40.58
C GLY A 211 13.29 -53.79 -40.49
N ALA A 212 12.67 -53.46 -39.35
CA ALA A 212 12.66 -52.16 -38.66
C ALA A 212 13.15 -50.90 -39.41
N MET A 213 12.30 -49.86 -39.44
CA MET A 213 12.53 -48.58 -38.74
C MET A 213 11.56 -47.50 -39.23
N GLY A 214 10.88 -46.85 -38.28
CA GLY A 214 10.47 -45.44 -38.39
C GLY A 214 9.16 -45.15 -39.10
N GLY A 215 8.08 -45.06 -38.31
CA GLY A 215 6.85 -44.41 -38.74
C GLY A 215 7.04 -42.90 -38.94
N MET A 216 6.29 -42.33 -39.88
CA MET A 216 6.08 -40.89 -39.96
C MET A 216 4.58 -40.66 -39.72
N GLY A 217 4.26 -40.46 -38.45
CA GLY A 217 2.95 -40.05 -37.99
C GLY A 217 2.72 -38.57 -38.26
N LEU A 218 1.43 -38.23 -38.27
CA LEU A 218 0.94 -36.89 -38.04
C LEU A 218 1.46 -36.36 -36.69
N SER A 219 1.72 -35.05 -36.70
CA SER A 219 1.95 -34.17 -35.55
C SER A 219 3.34 -34.25 -34.91
N ASP A 220 4.09 -33.15 -35.03
CA ASP A 220 4.40 -32.43 -33.79
C ASP A 220 4.61 -30.92 -34.02
N LEU A 221 4.09 -30.15 -33.08
CA LEU A 221 4.52 -28.79 -32.81
C LEU A 221 5.99 -28.84 -32.40
N GLN A 222 6.80 -27.92 -32.91
CA GLN A 222 7.94 -27.45 -32.14
C GLN A 222 8.04 -25.93 -32.20
N SER A 223 7.54 -25.33 -31.13
CA SER A 223 8.15 -24.23 -30.40
C SER A 223 9.23 -23.45 -31.14
N MET A 224 8.88 -22.25 -31.61
CA MET A 224 9.78 -21.12 -31.48
C MET A 224 9.21 -20.18 -30.42
N ALA A 225 9.88 -20.16 -29.27
CA ALA A 225 9.79 -19.07 -28.32
C ALA A 225 10.24 -17.78 -29.02
N ARG A 226 9.40 -16.74 -28.98
CA ARG A 226 9.86 -15.38 -29.16
C ARG A 226 9.04 -14.42 -28.29
N GLU A 227 9.80 -13.53 -27.71
CA GLU A 227 9.56 -12.69 -26.55
C GLU A 227 8.63 -11.52 -26.81
N GLU A 228 8.11 -11.02 -25.70
CA GLU A 228 7.38 -9.79 -25.48
C GLU A 228 8.04 -8.59 -26.19
N GLY A 229 7.23 -7.82 -26.90
CA GLY A 229 7.66 -6.68 -27.70
C GLY A 229 6.51 -5.71 -27.85
N GLU A 230 6.45 -4.83 -26.85
CA GLU A 230 5.60 -3.65 -26.67
C GLU A 230 5.30 -2.84 -27.94
N GLY A 231 4.10 -2.24 -27.94
CA GLY A 231 3.85 -0.96 -28.59
C GLY A 231 3.13 -1.02 -29.94
N MET A 232 1.85 -0.65 -29.94
CA MET A 232 1.45 0.62 -30.55
C MET A 232 0.00 0.97 -30.23
N GLU A 233 -0.14 2.17 -29.67
CA GLU A 233 -1.35 2.99 -29.75
C GLU A 233 -1.86 3.03 -31.19
N THR A 234 -3.17 2.97 -31.39
CA THR A 234 -3.93 3.96 -32.18
C THR A 234 -5.42 3.68 -32.09
N THR A 235 -6.11 4.61 -31.42
CA THR A 235 -7.36 5.27 -31.85
C THR A 235 -8.35 4.53 -32.76
N GLU A 236 -9.56 4.37 -32.22
CA GLU A 236 -10.85 4.69 -32.84
C GLU A 236 -10.90 4.77 -34.38
N THR A 237 -11.57 3.79 -35.00
CA THR A 237 -12.52 4.05 -36.10
C THR A 237 -13.52 2.90 -36.17
N GLU A 238 -14.79 3.21 -35.92
CA GLU A 238 -15.92 2.39 -36.32
C GLU A 238 -15.84 2.03 -37.80
N SER A 239 -15.99 0.75 -38.12
CA SER A 239 -16.35 0.29 -39.46
C SER A 239 -17.08 -1.05 -39.35
N LEU A 240 -18.41 -0.97 -39.31
CA LEU A 240 -19.32 -2.10 -39.45
C LEU A 240 -19.11 -2.74 -40.84
N SER A 241 -18.50 -3.91 -40.90
CA SER A 241 -18.52 -4.75 -42.09
C SER A 241 -19.72 -5.70 -42.07
N LEU A 242 -20.77 -5.32 -42.79
CA LEU A 242 -21.79 -6.24 -43.32
C LEU A 242 -21.16 -7.24 -44.32
N PRO A 243 -21.80 -8.40 -44.57
CA PRO A 243 -21.29 -9.38 -45.54
C PRO A 243 -21.37 -8.82 -46.96
N HIS A 244 -20.24 -8.83 -47.65
CA HIS A 244 -20.11 -8.48 -49.07
C HIS A 244 -21.04 -9.34 -49.94
N THR A 245 -22.02 -8.73 -50.59
CA THR A 245 -22.54 -9.20 -51.88
C THR A 245 -21.77 -8.50 -53.00
N PRO A 246 -21.25 -9.22 -54.01
CA PRO A 246 -20.55 -8.59 -55.12
C PRO A 246 -21.55 -7.81 -56.00
N LEU A 247 -21.28 -6.51 -56.19
CA LEU A 247 -22.06 -5.67 -57.11
C LEU A 247 -21.89 -6.19 -58.55
N PRO A 248 -22.97 -6.35 -59.33
CA PRO A 248 -22.86 -6.73 -60.73
C PRO A 248 -22.30 -5.57 -61.57
N SER A 249 -21.48 -5.92 -62.57
CA SER A 249 -20.90 -4.98 -63.54
C SER A 249 -21.97 -4.21 -64.30
N LEU A 250 -21.69 -2.93 -64.57
CA LEU A 250 -22.51 -1.95 -65.30
C LEU A 250 -23.13 -2.51 -66.60
N GLU A 251 -22.45 -3.45 -67.24
CA GLU A 251 -22.88 -4.05 -68.51
C GLU A 251 -24.10 -4.99 -68.36
N HIS A 252 -24.29 -5.58 -67.16
CA HIS A 252 -25.48 -6.38 -66.83
C HIS A 252 -26.71 -5.53 -66.50
N LEU A 253 -26.52 -4.28 -66.09
CA LEU A 253 -27.63 -3.34 -65.81
C LEU A 253 -28.21 -2.72 -67.08
N LEU A 254 -27.41 -2.62 -68.14
CA LEU A 254 -27.83 -2.04 -69.41
C LEU A 254 -28.49 -3.05 -70.38
N THR A 255 -28.46 -4.34 -70.05
CA THR A 255 -29.11 -5.42 -70.82
C THR A 255 -30.40 -5.94 -70.18
N SER A 256 -30.86 -5.35 -69.06
CA SER A 256 -32.16 -5.72 -68.49
C SER A 256 -33.30 -5.20 -69.39
N PRO A 257 -34.31 -6.04 -69.73
CA PRO A 257 -35.44 -5.60 -70.54
C PRO A 257 -36.21 -4.42 -69.93
N ASP A 258 -36.68 -3.50 -70.80
CA ASP A 258 -37.47 -2.29 -70.51
C ASP A 258 -38.59 -2.53 -69.45
N PRO A 259 -38.63 -1.76 -68.34
CA PRO A 259 -39.60 -1.95 -67.26
C PRO A 259 -40.96 -1.35 -67.66
N LYS A 260 -41.69 -2.04 -68.54
CA LYS A 260 -43.08 -1.70 -68.85
C LYS A 260 -44.11 -2.76 -68.49
N GLN A 261 -43.72 -3.92 -67.96
CA GLN A 261 -44.68 -4.91 -67.46
C GLN A 261 -44.08 -5.72 -66.31
N GLU A 262 -44.05 -5.15 -65.11
CA GLU A 262 -44.12 -5.95 -63.88
C GLU A 262 -45.09 -5.28 -62.90
N PRO A 263 -45.89 -6.06 -62.15
CA PRO A 263 -46.81 -5.50 -61.19
C PRO A 263 -46.01 -4.77 -60.11
N PHE A 264 -46.31 -3.49 -59.93
CA PHE A 264 -45.80 -2.67 -58.84
C PHE A 264 -46.11 -3.37 -57.50
N VAL A 265 -45.12 -4.08 -56.94
CA VAL A 265 -45.21 -4.67 -55.62
C VAL A 265 -45.10 -3.51 -54.64
N TRP A 266 -46.25 -3.04 -54.15
CA TRP A 266 -46.31 -2.17 -52.99
C TRP A 266 -45.44 -2.83 -51.90
N GLN A 267 -44.32 -2.20 -51.55
CA GLN A 267 -43.66 -2.58 -50.31
C GLN A 267 -44.70 -2.37 -49.22
N VAL A 268 -45.07 -3.46 -48.55
CA VAL A 268 -46.02 -3.45 -47.44
C VAL A 268 -45.49 -2.40 -46.47
N GLU A 269 -46.26 -1.31 -46.31
CA GLU A 269 -45.95 -0.27 -45.35
C GLU A 269 -45.78 -0.98 -44.00
N PRO A 270 -44.59 -0.91 -43.36
CA PRO A 270 -44.33 -1.63 -42.13
C PRO A 270 -45.41 -1.25 -41.14
N THR A 271 -46.11 -2.25 -40.61
CA THR A 271 -47.27 -2.01 -39.75
C THR A 271 -46.85 -1.18 -38.54
N LYS A 272 -47.75 -0.32 -38.05
CA LYS A 272 -47.50 0.55 -36.89
C LYS A 272 -46.94 -0.23 -35.70
N GLU A 273 -47.43 -1.45 -35.51
CA GLU A 273 -46.95 -2.41 -34.52
C GLU A 273 -45.48 -2.81 -34.74
N GLU A 274 -45.05 -3.14 -35.96
CA GLU A 274 -43.64 -3.45 -36.27
C GLU A 274 -42.71 -2.26 -36.02
N LEU A 275 -43.13 -1.04 -36.38
CA LEU A 275 -42.37 0.18 -36.12
C LEU A 275 -42.26 0.45 -34.63
N SER A 276 -43.34 0.29 -33.87
CA SER A 276 -43.32 0.43 -32.41
C SER A 276 -42.45 -0.63 -31.73
N GLN A 277 -42.44 -1.85 -32.24
CA GLN A 277 -41.60 -2.92 -31.73
C GLN A 277 -40.12 -2.64 -32.00
N LYS A 278 -39.77 -2.17 -33.21
CA LYS A 278 -38.40 -1.75 -33.57
C LYS A 278 -37.94 -0.57 -32.72
N LEU A 279 -38.81 0.42 -32.51
CA LEU A 279 -38.53 1.54 -31.62
C LEU A 279 -38.29 1.05 -30.20
N ALA A 280 -39.15 0.18 -29.66
CA ALA A 280 -39.00 -0.36 -28.32
C ALA A 280 -37.71 -1.18 -28.15
N THR A 281 -37.28 -1.94 -29.17
CA THR A 281 -36.00 -2.65 -29.15
C THR A 281 -34.81 -1.69 -29.25
N ALA A 282 -34.90 -0.66 -30.09
CA ALA A 282 -33.85 0.35 -30.22
C ALA A 282 -33.69 1.16 -28.92
N THR A 283 -34.80 1.56 -28.29
CA THR A 283 -34.79 2.26 -26.99
C THR A 283 -34.16 1.40 -25.91
N ARG A 284 -34.54 0.11 -25.79
CA ARG A 284 -33.91 -0.81 -24.83
C ARG A 284 -32.42 -1.02 -25.09
N SER A 285 -32.01 -1.11 -26.36
CA SER A 285 -30.59 -1.21 -26.71
C SER A 285 -29.81 0.06 -26.36
N MET A 286 -30.41 1.23 -26.59
CA MET A 286 -29.84 2.53 -26.23
C MET A 286 -29.69 2.67 -24.72
N GLU A 287 -30.72 2.31 -23.95
CA GLU A 287 -30.67 2.28 -22.48
C GLU A 287 -29.56 1.36 -21.98
N HIS A 288 -29.42 0.16 -22.56
CA HIS A 288 -28.35 -0.76 -22.20
C HIS A 288 -26.95 -0.20 -22.49
N MET A 289 -26.73 0.38 -23.68
CA MET A 289 -25.45 1.04 -23.99
C MET A 289 -25.17 2.21 -23.05
N ASN A 290 -26.18 2.98 -22.67
CA ASN A 290 -26.01 4.11 -21.75
C ASN A 290 -25.65 3.65 -20.33
N MET A 291 -26.23 2.53 -19.86
CA MET A 291 -25.82 1.92 -18.59
C MET A 291 -24.36 1.45 -18.63
N LEU A 292 -23.96 0.76 -19.71
CA LEU A 292 -22.57 0.31 -19.89
C LEU A 292 -21.61 1.50 -19.95
N LEU A 293 -22.02 2.59 -20.61
CA LEU A 293 -21.23 3.81 -20.67
C LEU A 293 -21.04 4.39 -19.25
N HIS A 294 -22.09 4.52 -18.46
CA HIS A 294 -21.95 5.00 -17.08
C HIS A 294 -21.13 4.06 -16.19
N GLU A 295 -21.23 2.74 -16.36
CA GLU A 295 -20.39 1.76 -15.66
C GLU A 295 -18.91 1.91 -16.05
N THR A 296 -18.62 2.10 -17.34
CA THR A 296 -17.25 2.35 -17.82
C THR A 296 -16.71 3.70 -17.37
N GLU A 297 -17.53 4.75 -17.34
CA GLU A 297 -17.15 6.07 -16.80
C GLU A 297 -16.82 5.99 -15.31
N ALA A 298 -17.65 5.28 -14.53
CA ALA A 298 -17.43 5.09 -13.10
C ALA A 298 -16.15 4.31 -12.81
N THR A 299 -15.90 3.21 -13.53
CA THR A 299 -14.67 2.43 -13.39
C THR A 299 -13.43 3.23 -13.81
N ASN A 300 -13.53 4.03 -14.87
CA ASN A 300 -12.45 4.92 -15.31
C ASN A 300 -12.12 5.99 -14.24
N ALA A 301 -13.14 6.59 -13.62
CA ALA A 301 -12.95 7.54 -12.52
C ALA A 301 -12.16 6.92 -11.35
N VAL A 302 -12.51 5.69 -10.96
CA VAL A 302 -11.79 4.95 -9.90
C VAL A 302 -10.35 4.64 -10.32
N LEU A 303 -10.11 4.21 -11.56
CA LEU A 303 -8.76 3.95 -12.07
C LEU A 303 -7.90 5.22 -12.06
N MET A 304 -8.46 6.36 -12.46
CA MET A 304 -7.76 7.64 -12.40
C MET A 304 -7.37 8.04 -10.97
N GLU A 305 -8.25 7.80 -9.99
CA GLU A 305 -7.95 8.05 -8.58
C GLU A 305 -6.83 7.13 -8.08
N GLN A 306 -6.89 5.83 -8.40
CA GLN A 306 -5.82 4.88 -8.06
C GLN A 306 -4.47 5.27 -8.64
N VAL A 307 -4.44 5.71 -9.91
CA VAL A 307 -3.22 6.21 -10.55
C VAL A 307 -2.65 7.42 -9.80
N ASN A 308 -3.50 8.34 -9.37
CA ASN A 308 -3.07 9.52 -8.61
C ASN A 308 -2.52 9.14 -7.22
N LEU A 309 -3.19 8.23 -6.51
CA LEU A 309 -2.73 7.71 -5.23
C LEU A 309 -1.38 6.99 -5.38
N LEU A 310 -1.26 6.10 -6.37
CA LEU A 310 -0.01 5.39 -6.64
C LEU A 310 1.13 6.36 -6.98
N LYS A 311 0.89 7.36 -7.84
CA LYS A 311 1.89 8.40 -8.14
C LYS A 311 2.32 9.16 -6.88
N SER A 312 1.39 9.49 -5.99
CA SER A 312 1.70 10.17 -4.73
C SER A 312 2.53 9.29 -3.79
N GLU A 313 2.24 8.00 -3.76
CA GLU A 313 2.91 7.02 -2.92
C GLU A 313 4.32 6.74 -3.41
N VAL A 314 4.54 6.61 -4.72
CA VAL A 314 5.88 6.51 -5.31
C VAL A 314 6.74 7.71 -4.92
N ARG A 315 6.23 8.94 -5.10
CA ARG A 315 6.96 10.17 -4.69
C ARG A 315 7.23 10.24 -3.20
N ARG A 316 6.38 9.64 -2.36
CA ARG A 316 6.57 9.55 -0.91
C ARG A 316 7.66 8.54 -0.57
N LEU A 317 7.63 7.37 -1.21
CA LEU A 317 8.60 6.29 -1.04
C LEU A 317 9.98 6.72 -1.53
N GLU A 318 10.10 7.41 -2.66
CA GLU A 318 11.38 7.93 -3.17
C GLU A 318 12.05 8.87 -2.15
N ARG A 319 11.31 9.85 -1.62
CA ARG A 319 11.81 10.74 -0.57
C ARG A 319 12.15 10.00 0.72
N ASN A 320 11.41 8.95 1.05
CA ASN A 320 11.71 8.13 2.22
C ASN A 320 13.00 7.32 2.00
N HIS A 321 13.17 6.72 0.83
CA HIS A 321 14.38 5.99 0.44
C HIS A 321 15.63 6.89 0.43
N GLU A 322 15.51 8.14 -0.05
CA GLU A 322 16.59 9.13 0.05
C GLU A 322 16.96 9.43 1.52
N ARG A 323 15.97 9.54 2.40
CA ARG A 323 16.21 9.69 3.85
C ARG A 323 16.88 8.46 4.43
N GLU A 324 16.42 7.26 4.12
CA GLU A 324 17.06 6.01 4.57
C GLU A 324 18.51 5.91 4.11
N LYS A 325 18.79 6.26 2.84
CA LYS A 325 20.15 6.34 2.31
C LYS A 325 20.99 7.37 3.07
N SER A 326 20.42 8.54 3.41
CA SER A 326 21.11 9.55 4.22
C SER A 326 21.38 9.08 5.65
N VAL A 327 20.44 8.34 6.26
CA VAL A 327 20.58 7.76 7.61
C VAL A 327 21.68 6.69 7.61
N ALA A 328 21.65 5.76 6.65
CA ALA A 328 22.70 4.76 6.50
C ALA A 328 24.08 5.40 6.27
N ASN A 329 24.13 6.49 5.49
CA ASN A 329 25.36 7.25 5.29
C ASN A 329 25.86 7.90 6.59
N LEU A 330 24.95 8.46 7.40
CA LEU A 330 25.29 9.02 8.72
C LEU A 330 25.73 7.94 9.70
N GLU A 331 25.16 6.73 9.66
CA GLU A 331 25.61 5.60 10.47
C GLU A 331 27.02 5.16 10.09
N TYR A 332 27.32 5.10 8.79
CA TYR A 332 28.67 4.85 8.30
C TYR A 332 29.64 5.94 8.79
N LEU A 333 29.27 7.22 8.63
CA LEU A 333 30.06 8.35 9.11
C LEU A 333 30.29 8.29 10.63
N LYS A 334 29.27 7.95 11.41
CA LYS A 334 29.38 7.74 12.87
C LYS A 334 30.45 6.71 13.19
N ASN A 335 30.45 5.57 12.48
CA ASN A 335 31.44 4.52 12.71
C ASN A 335 32.85 4.98 12.33
N VAL A 336 33.00 5.70 11.21
CA VAL A 336 34.27 6.29 10.78
C VAL A 336 34.79 7.34 11.76
N LEU A 337 33.92 8.24 12.25
CA LEU A 337 34.28 9.25 13.26
C LEU A 337 34.69 8.60 14.58
N LEU A 338 33.96 7.56 14.99
CA LEU A 338 34.27 6.81 16.20
C LEU A 338 35.66 6.14 16.08
N GLN A 339 35.96 5.50 14.93
CA GLN A 339 37.30 5.00 14.65
C GLN A 339 38.34 6.13 14.66
N PHE A 340 38.06 7.27 14.03
CA PHE A 340 38.97 8.42 13.98
C PHE A 340 39.30 8.99 15.37
N ILE A 341 38.37 8.93 16.33
CA ILE A 341 38.59 9.38 17.71
C ILE A 341 39.40 8.37 18.51
N PHE A 342 39.17 7.06 18.32
CA PHE A 342 39.83 6.01 19.10
C PHE A 342 41.18 5.54 18.54
N LEU A 343 41.46 5.77 17.25
CA LEU A 343 42.75 5.48 16.63
C LEU A 343 43.83 6.45 17.15
N GLN A 344 45.03 5.91 17.39
CA GLN A 344 46.21 6.72 17.74
C GLN A 344 46.62 7.58 16.54
N SER A 345 47.25 8.73 16.82
CA SER A 345 47.77 9.62 15.78
C SER A 345 48.76 8.87 14.88
N GLY A 346 48.57 8.93 13.56
CA GLY A 346 49.29 8.09 12.60
C GLY A 346 48.63 8.00 11.22
N SER A 347 49.23 7.18 10.34
CA SER A 347 48.81 7.01 8.94
C SER A 347 47.38 6.49 8.78
N GLU A 348 46.92 5.63 9.69
CA GLU A 348 45.55 5.09 9.68
C GLU A 348 44.50 6.17 9.96
N ARG A 349 44.81 7.09 10.88
CA ARG A 349 43.94 8.23 11.21
C ARG A 349 43.87 9.24 10.05
N GLN A 350 44.99 9.45 9.35
CA GLN A 350 45.06 10.24 8.12
C GLN A 350 44.23 9.62 6.98
N ALA A 351 44.19 8.29 6.87
CA ALA A 351 43.45 7.58 5.81
C ALA A 351 41.92 7.74 5.91
N LEU A 352 41.39 8.02 7.11
CA LEU A 352 39.95 8.27 7.32
C LEU A 352 39.52 9.70 6.95
N LEU A 353 40.48 10.63 6.84
CA LEU A 353 40.23 12.05 6.64
C LEU A 353 39.57 12.41 5.30
N PRO A 354 39.92 11.77 4.16
CA PRO A 354 39.20 11.95 2.91
C PRO A 354 37.72 11.56 3.01
N VAL A 355 37.40 10.48 3.73
CA VAL A 355 36.01 10.01 3.91
C VAL A 355 35.22 10.97 4.78
N ILE A 356 35.81 11.46 5.88
CA ILE A 356 35.18 12.47 6.74
C ILE A 356 34.96 13.77 5.96
N HIS A 357 35.95 14.21 5.18
CA HIS A 357 35.85 15.41 4.35
C HIS A 357 34.75 15.30 3.28
N THR A 358 34.61 14.16 2.60
CA THR A 358 33.57 13.99 1.57
C THR A 358 32.17 13.87 2.17
N MET A 359 32.03 13.20 3.32
CA MET A 359 30.73 12.99 3.97
C MET A 359 30.23 14.23 4.73
N LEU A 360 31.12 15.05 5.29
CA LEU A 360 30.77 16.29 6.01
C LEU A 360 30.98 17.57 5.17
N GLN A 361 31.51 17.45 3.95
CA GLN A 361 31.86 18.59 3.08
C GLN A 361 32.70 19.65 3.80
N LEU A 362 33.76 19.20 4.49
CA LEU A 362 34.59 20.10 5.28
C LEU A 362 35.27 21.15 4.41
N SER A 363 35.37 22.38 4.91
CA SER A 363 36.19 23.41 4.29
C SER A 363 37.69 23.03 4.31
N PRO A 364 38.53 23.62 3.45
CA PRO A 364 39.97 23.35 3.45
C PRO A 364 40.63 23.63 4.81
N GLU A 365 40.14 24.66 5.52
CA GLU A 365 40.61 25.04 6.85
C GLU A 365 40.29 23.98 7.91
N GLU A 366 39.06 23.46 7.92
CA GLU A 366 38.63 22.40 8.84
C GLU A 366 39.35 21.08 8.54
N LYS A 367 39.55 20.77 7.25
CA LYS A 367 40.33 19.61 6.81
C LYS A 367 41.77 19.68 7.31
N ASN A 368 42.41 20.85 7.23
CA ASN A 368 43.78 21.05 7.71
C ASN A 368 43.89 20.90 9.24
N LYS A 369 42.90 21.39 10.00
CA LYS A 369 42.85 21.20 11.46
C LYS A 369 42.75 19.73 11.85
N LEU A 370 41.88 18.96 11.19
CA LEU A 370 41.79 17.52 11.41
C LEU A 370 43.08 16.79 11.00
N ALA A 371 43.78 17.26 9.97
CA ALA A 371 45.04 16.67 9.52
C ALA A 371 46.15 16.87 10.56
N ALA A 372 46.27 18.05 11.16
CA ALA A 372 47.21 18.31 12.26
C ALA A 372 46.93 17.41 13.48
N ILE A 373 45.66 17.27 13.86
CA ILE A 373 45.22 16.35 14.94
C ILE A 373 45.55 14.88 14.57
N ALA A 374 45.38 14.49 13.30
CA ALA A 374 45.67 13.15 12.84
C ALA A 374 47.18 12.83 12.80
N MET A 375 48.04 13.84 12.60
CA MET A 375 49.52 13.71 12.68
C MET A 375 50.05 13.75 14.12
N GLY A 376 49.22 14.12 15.10
CA GLY A 376 49.63 14.23 16.49
C GLY A 376 50.45 15.49 16.79
N GLU A 377 50.31 16.53 15.96
CA GLU A 377 50.81 17.88 16.28
C GLU A 377 49.90 18.46 17.37
N GLU A 378 50.06 17.98 18.59
CA GLU A 378 49.45 18.57 19.78
C GLU A 378 50.26 19.82 20.15
N GLU A 379 49.61 20.97 20.19
CA GLU A 379 50.19 22.16 20.80
C GLU A 379 50.44 21.86 22.28
N VAL A 380 51.69 21.58 22.63
CA VAL A 380 52.17 21.47 24.01
C VAL A 380 52.03 22.86 24.64
N GLY A 381 50.85 23.17 25.14
CA GLY A 381 50.53 24.46 25.75
C GLY A 381 49.21 24.38 26.51
N GLY A 382 49.27 24.31 27.83
CA GLY A 382 48.13 24.01 28.69
C GLY A 382 46.90 24.90 28.46
N ALA A 383 45.80 24.28 28.06
CA ALA A 383 44.45 24.82 28.20
C ALA A 383 43.53 23.70 28.72
N LYS A 384 43.57 23.47 30.03
CA LYS A 384 42.48 22.77 30.73
C LYS A 384 41.19 23.57 30.51
N GLY A 385 40.27 23.03 29.71
CA GLY A 385 38.84 23.29 29.88
C GLY A 385 38.15 24.33 28.97
N SER A 386 38.59 24.54 27.73
CA SER A 386 37.88 25.45 26.79
C SER A 386 37.08 24.76 25.67
N GLY A 387 36.84 23.45 25.75
CA GLY A 387 36.07 22.71 24.75
C GLY A 387 34.73 22.23 25.31
N TRP A 388 33.64 22.52 24.62
CA TRP A 388 32.25 22.05 24.86
C TRP A 388 31.43 22.74 25.94
N THR A 389 32.00 23.16 27.06
CA THR A 389 31.22 23.80 28.15
C THR A 389 30.66 25.18 27.78
N SER A 390 31.33 25.93 26.90
CA SER A 390 30.87 27.26 26.45
C SER A 390 29.64 27.23 25.52
N TYR A 391 29.40 26.13 24.81
CA TYR A 391 28.24 26.00 23.90
C TYR A 391 26.98 25.52 24.62
N LEU A 392 27.12 24.79 25.73
CA LEU A 392 25.99 24.34 26.56
C LEU A 392 25.23 25.51 27.22
N HIS A 393 25.93 26.60 27.57
CA HIS A 393 25.29 27.78 28.16
C HIS A 393 24.44 28.58 27.15
N SER A 394 24.59 28.35 25.85
CA SER A 394 23.78 29.03 24.82
C SER A 394 22.41 28.36 24.62
N TRP A 395 22.21 27.14 25.15
CA TRP A 395 20.94 26.40 25.06
C TRP A 395 20.06 26.58 26.30
N SER A 396 20.58 27.16 27.39
CA SER A 396 19.81 27.47 28.59
C SER A 396 19.06 28.81 28.53
N GLY A 397 18.79 29.33 27.34
CA GLY A 397 18.01 30.55 27.09
C GLY A 397 16.50 30.37 27.24
N ILE A 398 16.05 29.67 28.29
CA ILE A 398 14.67 29.73 28.78
C ILE A 398 14.70 30.66 29.99
N ARG A 399 14.27 31.89 29.76
CA ARG A 399 13.72 32.77 30.78
C ARG A 399 12.57 33.55 30.21
#